data_AF-C5KUL0-F1
#
_entry.id   AF-C5KUL0-F1
#
_cell.length_a   1.000
_cell.length_b   1.000
_cell.length_c   1.000
_cell.angle_alpha   90.00
_cell.angle_beta   90.00
_cell.angle_gamma   90.00
#
_symmetry.space_group_name_H-M   'P 1'
#
loop_
_entity.id
_entity.type
_entity.pdbx_description
1 polymer ?
#
loop_
_entity_poly.entity_id
_entity_poly.type
_entity_poly.pdbx_seq_one_letter_code
_entity_poly.pdbx_strand_id
1 'polypeptide(L)'
;HLNYRLSCPRMDSILECETSWRAQDGPRSCGCPRLSVTHGSVRYNMRHEQGNGNGYEKLAQHYGWALGRMFEYLGFKQVIILEEDMEIAPDFFNYFLATSPLINADPKLYCVSAWNDNGYGSSVDDPEMVYRSEFFPGLGWMLTADLWDEVKSRWPSGYWDEFMRRPDVRKGRHCLRPEISRSYTFGEEGQSQGQYFAAHLSRIKLNTERIDFVANAPRLLHHVRNEELFDQWVINQVRTLWV
;
A
#
# COMPACT_ATOMS: atom_id res chain seq x y z
N HIS A 1 -1.82 -4.04 -19.80
CA HIS A 1 -3.23 -4.37 -19.47
C HIS A 1 -3.27 -5.67 -18.66
N LEU A 2 -3.13 -5.56 -17.34
CA LEU A 2 -3.32 -6.69 -16.42
C LEU A 2 -4.75 -6.64 -15.90
N ASN A 3 -5.65 -7.40 -16.53
CA ASN A 3 -7.03 -7.55 -16.07
C ASN A 3 -7.06 -8.53 -14.89
N TYR A 4 -6.82 -8.05 -13.67
CA TYR A 4 -7.05 -8.85 -12.47
C TYR A 4 -8.55 -8.79 -12.09
N ARG A 5 -9.30 -9.82 -12.50
CA ARG A 5 -10.69 -10.01 -12.06
C ARG A 5 -10.70 -10.72 -10.71
N LEU A 6 -10.48 -9.97 -9.64
CA LEU A 6 -10.39 -10.53 -8.28
C LEU A 6 -11.78 -10.53 -7.63
N SER A 7 -12.58 -11.56 -7.88
CA SER A 7 -13.81 -11.76 -7.10
C SER A 7 -13.46 -12.32 -5.72
N CYS A 8 -13.24 -11.46 -4.73
CA CYS A 8 -13.28 -11.86 -3.34
C CYS A 8 -14.60 -11.39 -2.71
N PRO A 9 -15.48 -12.29 -2.22
CA PRO A 9 -16.77 -11.91 -1.65
C PRO A 9 -16.71 -11.00 -0.41
N ARG A 10 -15.50 -10.78 0.14
CA ARG A 10 -15.22 -9.90 1.29
C ARG A 10 -14.46 -8.62 0.92
N MET A 11 -14.16 -8.40 -0.36
CA MET A 11 -13.67 -7.12 -0.87
C MET A 11 -14.72 -6.53 -1.79
N ASP A 12 -15.39 -5.50 -1.28
CA ASP A 12 -16.59 -4.97 -1.92
C ASP A 12 -16.29 -4.21 -3.23
N SER A 13 -15.03 -3.82 -3.51
CA SER A 13 -14.68 -3.04 -4.69
C SER A 13 -13.21 -3.17 -5.10
N ILE A 14 -12.98 -3.24 -6.41
CA ILE A 14 -11.66 -3.04 -7.04
C ILE A 14 -11.67 -1.65 -7.67
N LEU A 15 -10.63 -0.87 -7.37
CA LEU A 15 -10.38 0.44 -7.93
C LEU A 15 -9.35 0.31 -9.06
N GLU A 16 -9.70 0.74 -10.27
CA GLU A 16 -8.77 0.77 -11.40
C GLU A 16 -8.63 2.22 -11.89
N CYS A 17 -7.43 2.80 -11.76
CA CYS A 17 -7.10 4.09 -12.38
C CYS A 17 -6.39 3.80 -13.69
N GLU A 18 -7.01 4.19 -14.81
CA GLU A 18 -6.33 4.18 -16.10
C GLU A 18 -5.62 5.51 -16.30
N THR A 19 -4.31 5.51 -16.08
CA THR A 19 -3.36 6.51 -16.57
C THR A 19 -3.17 6.29 -18.07
N SER A 20 -3.90 7.03 -18.90
CA SER A 20 -3.64 6.98 -20.35
C SER A 20 -2.38 7.79 -20.68
N TRP A 21 -1.28 7.11 -21.00
CA TRP A 21 -0.17 7.71 -21.73
C TRP A 21 -0.63 8.07 -23.15
N ARG A 22 -0.79 9.36 -23.46
CA ARG A 22 -0.88 9.79 -24.86
C ARG A 22 0.48 10.29 -25.31
N ALA A 23 1.12 9.50 -26.18
CA ALA A 23 2.38 9.86 -26.84
C ALA A 23 2.29 11.10 -27.77
N GLN A 24 1.13 11.74 -27.88
CA GLN A 24 0.89 12.86 -28.79
C GLN A 24 1.16 14.26 -28.19
N ASP A 25 1.37 14.39 -26.87
CA ASP A 25 1.46 15.71 -26.20
C ASP A 25 2.87 16.08 -25.69
N GLY A 26 3.92 15.44 -26.21
CA GLY A 26 5.32 15.74 -25.83
C GLY A 26 5.71 15.20 -24.44
N PRO A 27 6.98 15.39 -24.02
CA PRO A 27 7.47 14.77 -22.80
C PRO A 27 6.93 15.52 -21.57
N ARG A 28 6.36 14.76 -20.62
CA ARG A 28 6.01 15.14 -19.21
C ARG A 28 4.55 15.53 -18.90
N SER A 29 3.56 14.72 -19.26
CA SER A 29 2.31 14.75 -18.49
C SER A 29 1.74 13.35 -18.21
N CYS A 30 2.13 12.78 -17.05
CA CYS A 30 1.35 11.72 -16.43
C CYS A 30 0.12 12.38 -15.81
N GLY A 31 -1.06 12.07 -16.35
CA GLY A 31 -2.33 12.37 -15.70
C GLY A 31 -3.19 11.12 -15.66
N CYS A 32 -3.88 10.88 -14.55
CA CYS A 32 -4.98 9.91 -14.49
C CYS A 32 -6.30 10.68 -14.68
N PRO A 33 -6.82 10.84 -15.90
CA PRO A 33 -8.02 11.64 -16.15
C PRO A 33 -9.30 10.90 -15.75
N ARG A 34 -9.25 9.58 -15.51
CA ARG A 34 -10.42 8.74 -15.27
C ARG A 34 -10.16 7.71 -14.18
N LEU A 35 -11.15 7.60 -13.30
CA LEU A 35 -11.23 6.56 -12.28
C LEU A 35 -12.47 5.72 -12.56
N SER A 36 -12.28 4.41 -12.70
CA SER A 36 -13.38 3.45 -12.81
C SER A 36 -13.47 2.67 -11.51
N VAL A 37 -14.62 2.70 -10.87
CA VAL A 37 -14.88 1.98 -9.63
C VAL A 37 -16.04 1.04 -9.85
N THR A 38 -15.82 -0.24 -9.60
CA THR A 38 -16.90 -1.22 -9.64
C THR A 38 -17.23 -1.67 -8.21
N HIS A 39 -18.46 -1.40 -7.78
CA HIS A 39 -18.99 -1.81 -6.49
C HIS A 39 -20.26 -2.65 -6.72
N GLY A 40 -20.17 -3.95 -6.46
CA GLY A 40 -21.20 -4.91 -6.86
C GLY A 40 -21.44 -4.89 -8.38
N SER A 41 -22.67 -4.63 -8.80
CA SER A 41 -23.04 -4.48 -10.21
C SER A 41 -22.96 -3.04 -10.74
N VAL A 42 -22.62 -2.06 -9.89
CA VAL A 42 -22.60 -0.64 -10.24
C VAL A 42 -21.18 -0.23 -10.63
N ARG A 43 -21.05 0.45 -11.78
CA ARG A 43 -19.81 1.05 -12.24
C ARG A 43 -19.91 2.57 -12.16
N TYR A 44 -19.00 3.18 -11.41
CA TYR A 44 -18.81 4.62 -11.32
C TYR A 44 -17.66 5.02 -12.24
N ASN A 45 -17.91 5.94 -13.17
CA ASN A 45 -16.87 6.56 -13.99
C ASN A 45 -16.70 8.00 -13.54
N MET A 46 -15.56 8.33 -12.95
CA MET A 46 -15.27 9.65 -12.44
C MET A 46 -14.12 10.28 -13.24
N ARG A 47 -14.21 11.59 -13.47
CA ARG A 47 -13.18 12.37 -14.16
C ARG A 47 -12.39 13.19 -13.14
N HIS A 48 -11.07 13.20 -13.29
CA HIS A 48 -10.18 14.05 -12.53
C HIS A 48 -9.53 15.07 -13.46
N GLU A 49 -9.75 16.35 -13.20
CA GLU A 49 -9.06 17.44 -13.88
C GLU A 49 -7.91 17.91 -12.98
N GLN A 50 -6.69 17.46 -13.28
CA GLN A 50 -5.50 17.88 -12.56
C GLN A 50 -5.18 19.33 -12.87
N GLY A 51 -4.75 20.08 -11.85
CA GLY A 51 -4.21 21.41 -12.02
C GLY A 51 -2.82 21.39 -12.67
N ASN A 52 -2.28 22.59 -12.87
CA ASN A 52 -0.88 22.75 -13.25
C ASN A 52 0.06 22.31 -12.11
N GLY A 53 1.25 21.84 -12.46
CA GLY A 53 2.26 21.39 -11.52
C GLY A 53 3.24 20.40 -12.13
N ASN A 54 4.31 20.09 -11.40
CA ASN A 54 5.26 19.03 -11.74
C ASN A 54 4.64 17.62 -11.50
N GLY A 55 5.39 16.56 -11.83
CA GLY A 55 4.91 15.18 -11.69
C GLY A 55 4.49 14.82 -10.26
N TYR A 56 5.28 15.22 -9.25
CA TYR A 56 4.98 14.96 -7.83
C TYR A 56 3.74 15.72 -7.36
N GLU A 57 3.53 16.94 -7.85
CA GLU A 57 2.36 17.74 -7.50
C GLU A 57 1.07 17.17 -8.10
N LYS A 58 1.13 16.76 -9.37
CA LYS A 58 0.01 16.09 -10.05
C LYS A 58 -0.34 14.75 -9.38
N LEU A 59 0.67 14.03 -8.90
CA LEU A 59 0.48 12.77 -8.17
C LEU A 59 -0.23 13.01 -6.83
N ALA A 60 0.23 13.99 -6.04
CA ALA A 60 -0.40 14.32 -4.77
C ALA A 60 -1.86 14.79 -4.95
N GLN A 61 -2.13 15.65 -5.94
CA GLN A 61 -3.51 16.04 -6.30
C GLN A 61 -4.37 14.82 -6.63
N HIS A 62 -3.82 13.88 -7.40
CA HIS A 62 -4.55 12.68 -7.80
C HIS A 62 -4.89 11.76 -6.64
N TYR A 63 -3.92 11.47 -5.77
CA TYR A 63 -4.16 10.70 -4.56
C TYR A 63 -5.21 11.36 -3.67
N GLY A 64 -5.09 12.68 -3.41
CA GLY A 64 -6.05 13.40 -2.58
C GLY A 64 -7.47 13.36 -3.14
N TRP A 65 -7.62 13.54 -4.46
CA TRP A 65 -8.92 13.41 -5.12
C TRP A 65 -9.47 11.99 -5.03
N ALA A 66 -8.67 10.96 -5.32
CA ALA A 66 -9.11 9.57 -5.33
C ALA A 66 -9.53 9.11 -3.93
N LEU A 67 -8.74 9.43 -2.91
CA LEU A 67 -9.03 9.13 -1.51
C LEU A 67 -10.31 9.84 -1.04
N GLY A 68 -10.47 11.12 -1.38
CA GLY A 68 -11.71 11.85 -1.12
C GLY A 68 -12.93 11.19 -1.77
N ARG A 69 -12.79 10.63 -2.97
CA ARG A 69 -13.89 9.86 -3.60
C ARG A 69 -14.19 8.57 -2.86
N MET A 70 -13.17 7.84 -2.41
CA MET A 70 -13.39 6.56 -1.74
C MET A 70 -14.01 6.72 -0.37
N PHE A 71 -13.48 7.63 0.43
CA PHE A 71 -13.90 7.78 1.81
C PHE A 71 -15.12 8.68 1.97
N GLU A 72 -15.22 9.78 1.21
CA GLU A 72 -16.27 10.78 1.43
C GLU A 72 -17.47 10.57 0.51
N TYR A 73 -17.25 10.18 -0.74
CA TYR A 73 -18.34 9.99 -1.70
C TYR A 73 -18.90 8.56 -1.68
N LEU A 74 -18.04 7.54 -1.68
CA LEU A 74 -18.46 6.14 -1.65
C LEU A 74 -18.59 5.58 -0.24
N GLY A 75 -18.03 6.25 0.78
CA GLY A 75 -18.21 5.88 2.18
C GLY A 75 -17.48 4.61 2.60
N PHE A 76 -16.45 4.17 1.86
CA PHE A 76 -15.64 3.03 2.26
C PHE A 76 -14.97 3.29 3.61
N LYS A 77 -14.72 2.23 4.39
CA LYS A 77 -14.02 2.34 5.68
C LYS A 77 -12.54 2.04 5.58
N GLN A 78 -12.16 1.27 4.57
CA GLN A 78 -10.78 0.90 4.27
C GLN A 78 -10.60 0.85 2.76
N VAL A 79 -9.41 1.21 2.31
CA VAL A 79 -9.02 1.17 0.89
C VAL A 79 -7.63 0.56 0.81
N ILE A 80 -7.41 -0.30 -0.19
CA ILE A 80 -6.06 -0.75 -0.59
C ILE A 80 -5.70 0.01 -1.87
N ILE A 81 -4.52 0.61 -1.89
CA ILE A 81 -3.99 1.36 -3.02
C ILE A 81 -2.91 0.54 -3.70
N LEU A 82 -3.03 0.41 -5.02
CA LEU A 82 -2.04 -0.16 -5.93
C LEU A 82 -1.72 0.85 -7.02
N GLU A 83 -0.45 0.92 -7.42
CA GLU A 83 -0.01 1.71 -8.56
C GLU A 83 -0.06 0.88 -9.85
N GLU A 84 0.00 1.55 -11.01
CA GLU A 84 -0.20 0.89 -12.32
C GLU A 84 0.94 -0.07 -12.71
N ASP A 85 2.11 0.13 -12.14
CA ASP A 85 3.35 -0.58 -12.43
C ASP A 85 3.64 -1.70 -11.42
N MET A 86 2.59 -2.21 -10.76
CA MET A 86 2.70 -3.22 -9.71
C MET A 86 2.19 -4.60 -10.14
N GLU A 87 2.97 -5.62 -9.83
CA GLU A 87 2.56 -7.02 -9.76
C GLU A 87 2.25 -7.39 -8.29
N ILE A 88 1.30 -8.30 -8.08
CA ILE A 88 0.86 -8.73 -6.74
C ILE A 88 1.03 -10.24 -6.56
N ALA A 89 1.37 -10.65 -5.34
CA ALA A 89 1.56 -12.04 -4.96
C ALA A 89 0.23 -12.83 -4.92
N PRO A 90 0.27 -14.17 -5.04
CA PRO A 90 -0.92 -15.02 -5.02
C PRO A 90 -1.77 -14.91 -3.75
N ASP A 91 -1.17 -14.50 -2.63
CA ASP A 91 -1.80 -14.34 -1.31
C ASP A 91 -2.10 -12.87 -0.93
N PHE A 92 -1.89 -11.91 -1.83
CA PHE A 92 -2.02 -10.47 -1.57
C PHE A 92 -3.32 -10.10 -0.83
N PHE A 93 -4.47 -10.53 -1.37
CA PHE A 93 -5.76 -10.23 -0.74
C PHE A 93 -6.01 -11.02 0.54
N ASN A 94 -5.48 -12.25 0.64
CA ASN A 94 -5.60 -13.05 1.87
C ASN A 94 -4.83 -12.36 3.02
N TYR A 95 -3.63 -11.84 2.74
CA TYR A 95 -2.84 -11.02 3.67
C TYR A 95 -3.59 -9.76 4.14
N PHE A 96 -4.15 -8.98 3.21
CA PHE A 96 -4.92 -7.77 3.58
C PHE A 96 -6.21 -8.08 4.34
N LEU A 97 -6.92 -9.14 3.98
CA LEU A 97 -8.12 -9.57 4.71
C LEU A 97 -7.82 -9.98 6.15
N ALA A 98 -6.70 -10.68 6.37
CA ALA A 98 -6.29 -11.11 7.70
C ALA A 98 -5.80 -9.95 8.58
N THR A 99 -5.20 -8.92 7.99
CA THR A 99 -4.64 -7.75 8.70
C THR A 99 -5.63 -6.57 8.83
N SER A 100 -6.69 -6.52 8.02
CA SER A 100 -7.79 -5.56 8.10
C SER A 100 -8.38 -5.36 9.52
N PRO A 101 -8.67 -6.42 10.32
CA PRO A 101 -9.14 -6.21 11.69
C PRO A 101 -8.07 -5.61 12.61
N LEU A 102 -6.78 -5.83 12.34
CA LEU A 102 -5.69 -5.33 13.20
C LEU A 102 -5.54 -3.82 13.09
N ILE A 103 -5.55 -3.26 11.87
CA ILE A 103 -5.44 -1.81 11.66
C ILE A 103 -6.62 -1.03 12.28
N ASN A 104 -7.81 -1.65 12.39
CA ASN A 104 -8.96 -1.03 13.06
C ASN A 104 -8.90 -1.15 14.59
N ALA A 105 -8.31 -2.23 15.10
CA ALA A 105 -8.30 -2.51 16.53
C ALA A 105 -7.15 -1.82 17.27
N ASP A 106 -6.02 -1.61 16.60
CA ASP A 106 -4.81 -1.04 17.21
C ASP A 106 -4.59 0.41 16.77
N PRO A 107 -4.80 1.42 17.64
CA PRO A 107 -4.57 2.83 17.30
C PRO A 107 -3.10 3.16 17.04
N LYS A 108 -2.17 2.24 17.34
CA LYS A 108 -0.75 2.35 16.98
C LYS A 108 -0.46 1.89 15.55
N LEU A 109 -1.45 1.40 14.80
CA LEU A 109 -1.35 1.14 13.37
C LEU A 109 -2.02 2.27 12.57
N TYR A 110 -1.43 2.60 11.44
CA TYR A 110 -2.02 3.56 10.47
C TYR A 110 -1.92 3.07 9.03
N CYS A 111 -1.15 2.03 8.77
CA CYS A 111 -1.16 1.37 7.47
C CYS A 111 -0.84 -0.12 7.56
N VAL A 112 -1.19 -0.85 6.50
CA VAL A 112 -0.62 -2.17 6.20
C VAL A 112 -0.02 -2.05 4.81
N SER A 113 1.24 -2.40 4.63
CA SER A 113 1.91 -2.44 3.34
C SER A 113 2.19 -3.88 2.93
N ALA A 114 2.16 -4.12 1.63
CA ALA A 114 2.60 -5.33 0.96
C ALA A 114 4.12 -5.30 0.68
N TRP A 115 4.81 -4.22 0.99
CA TRP A 115 6.20 -4.00 0.61
C TRP A 115 7.17 -4.12 1.80
N ASN A 116 8.30 -4.78 1.57
CA ASN A 116 9.47 -4.71 2.43
C ASN A 116 10.59 -3.96 1.70
N ASP A 117 10.98 -2.78 2.20
CA ASP A 117 12.07 -1.96 1.65
C ASP A 117 13.42 -2.69 1.59
N ASN A 118 13.62 -3.67 2.47
CA ASN A 118 14.82 -4.51 2.53
C ASN A 118 14.54 -5.96 2.11
N GLY A 119 13.46 -6.18 1.35
CA GLY A 119 12.98 -7.49 0.90
C GLY A 119 13.84 -8.16 -0.17
N TYR A 120 15.16 -7.97 -0.14
CA TYR A 120 16.08 -8.55 -1.11
C TYR A 120 16.05 -10.07 -1.03
N GLY A 121 16.04 -10.77 -2.17
CA GLY A 121 15.95 -12.23 -2.18
C GLY A 121 17.07 -12.96 -1.42
N SER A 122 18.21 -12.31 -1.20
CA SER A 122 19.33 -12.81 -0.38
C SER A 122 19.15 -12.61 1.13
N SER A 123 18.17 -11.82 1.55
CA SER A 123 18.00 -11.31 2.91
C SER A 123 16.67 -11.71 3.54
N VAL A 124 15.79 -12.37 2.80
CA VAL A 124 14.46 -12.79 3.26
C VAL A 124 14.24 -14.27 2.99
N ASP A 125 13.53 -14.93 3.91
CA ASP A 125 13.36 -16.40 3.86
C ASP A 125 11.91 -16.81 4.17
N ASP A 126 11.34 -16.35 5.29
CA ASP A 126 10.04 -16.82 5.76
C ASP A 126 8.86 -16.06 5.12
N PRO A 127 8.02 -16.70 4.27
CA PRO A 127 6.86 -16.05 3.68
C PRO A 127 5.76 -15.76 4.70
N GLU A 128 5.64 -16.49 5.80
CA GLU A 128 4.58 -16.30 6.81
C GLU A 128 4.83 -15.08 7.72
N MET A 129 6.07 -14.59 7.78
CA MET A 129 6.46 -13.56 8.74
C MET A 129 5.96 -12.15 8.38
N VAL A 130 5.49 -11.45 9.41
CA VAL A 130 4.98 -10.07 9.36
C VAL A 130 5.60 -9.28 10.50
N TYR A 131 5.84 -7.99 10.28
CA TYR A 131 6.50 -7.09 11.22
C TYR A 131 5.75 -5.77 11.35
N ARG A 132 6.00 -5.06 12.45
CA ARG A 132 5.69 -3.64 12.59
C ARG A 132 6.89 -2.82 12.12
N SER A 133 6.64 -1.74 11.38
CA SER A 133 7.66 -0.81 10.88
C SER A 133 7.28 0.62 11.22
N GLU A 134 8.25 1.41 11.68
CA GLU A 134 8.09 2.86 11.84
C GLU A 134 8.18 3.62 10.51
N PHE A 135 8.67 2.98 9.45
CA PHE A 135 8.74 3.58 8.13
C PHE A 135 7.46 3.30 7.34
N PHE A 136 6.92 4.32 6.65
CA PHE A 136 5.81 4.18 5.71
C PHE A 136 6.33 3.66 4.36
N PRO A 137 6.05 2.40 3.98
CA PRO A 137 6.61 1.85 2.75
C PRO A 137 5.80 2.23 1.50
N GLY A 138 4.47 2.36 1.64
CA GLY A 138 3.57 2.50 0.49
C GLY A 138 3.48 1.21 -0.32
N LEU A 139 3.59 1.32 -1.65
CA LEU A 139 3.78 0.21 -2.61
C LEU A 139 2.86 -0.99 -2.36
N GLY A 140 1.55 -0.79 -2.59
CA GLY A 140 0.52 -1.77 -2.23
C GLY A 140 0.17 -1.65 -0.75
N TRP A 141 -0.70 -0.70 -0.39
CA TRP A 141 -0.94 -0.38 1.01
C TRP A 141 -2.39 -0.08 1.34
N MET A 142 -2.80 -0.42 2.55
CA MET A 142 -4.13 -0.22 3.10
C MET A 142 -4.13 0.93 4.10
N LEU A 143 -5.17 1.75 4.03
CA LEU A 143 -5.47 2.82 4.97
C LEU A 143 -6.95 2.84 5.35
N THR A 144 -7.26 3.51 6.47
CA THR A 144 -8.62 3.65 7.01
C THR A 144 -9.22 5.02 6.73
N ALA A 145 -10.54 5.12 6.78
CA ALA A 145 -11.27 6.39 6.70
C ALA A 145 -10.84 7.36 7.81
N ASP A 146 -10.58 6.86 9.03
CA ASP A 146 -10.15 7.67 10.17
C ASP A 146 -8.80 8.36 9.90
N LEU A 147 -7.85 7.64 9.28
CA LEU A 147 -6.59 8.24 8.86
C LEU A 147 -6.81 9.30 7.78
N TRP A 148 -7.68 9.04 6.80
CA TRP A 148 -8.03 10.05 5.78
C TRP A 148 -8.64 11.30 6.41
N ASP A 149 -9.59 11.15 7.32
CA ASP A 149 -10.21 12.28 8.03
C ASP A 149 -9.21 13.10 8.83
N GLU A 150 -8.18 12.46 9.37
CA GLU A 150 -7.08 13.12 10.07
C GLU A 150 -6.19 13.97 9.14
N VAL A 151 -5.91 13.49 7.93
CA VAL A 151 -4.89 14.10 7.06
C VAL A 151 -5.47 14.96 5.93
N LYS A 152 -6.73 14.77 5.53
CA LYS A 152 -7.33 15.39 4.33
C LYS A 152 -7.26 16.92 4.31
N SER A 153 -7.40 17.56 5.47
CA SER A 153 -7.33 19.04 5.58
C SER A 153 -5.93 19.61 5.41
N ARG A 154 -4.89 18.77 5.53
CA ARG A 154 -3.48 19.12 5.37
C ARG A 154 -2.80 18.33 4.26
N TRP A 155 -3.59 17.69 3.38
CA TRP A 155 -3.05 16.90 2.29
C TRP A 155 -2.09 17.77 1.45
N PRO A 156 -0.86 17.31 1.19
CA PRO A 156 0.17 18.17 0.63
C PRO A 156 -0.05 18.42 -0.86
N SER A 157 0.55 19.50 -1.36
CA SER A 157 0.51 19.83 -2.78
C SER A 157 1.45 18.97 -3.64
N GLY A 158 2.36 18.19 -3.04
CA GLY A 158 3.34 17.31 -3.66
C GLY A 158 3.98 16.37 -2.62
N TYR A 159 4.78 15.39 -3.06
CA TYR A 159 5.53 14.47 -2.17
C TYR A 159 4.67 13.86 -1.06
N TRP A 160 3.52 13.29 -1.45
CA TRP A 160 2.50 12.82 -0.52
C TRP A 160 2.99 11.69 0.40
N ASP A 161 3.88 10.84 -0.09
CA ASP A 161 4.48 9.73 0.62
C ASP A 161 5.48 10.21 1.69
N GLU A 162 6.27 11.24 1.39
CA GLU A 162 7.11 11.92 2.39
C GLU A 162 6.27 12.60 3.47
N PHE A 163 5.14 13.22 3.09
CA PHE A 163 4.19 13.77 4.05
C PHE A 163 3.69 12.70 5.03
N MET A 164 3.34 11.50 4.53
CA MET A 164 2.93 10.38 5.38
C MET A 164 4.02 9.93 6.36
N ARG A 165 5.30 10.08 6.00
CA ARG A 165 6.46 9.73 6.84
C ARG A 165 6.77 10.76 7.92
N ARG A 166 6.25 11.99 7.82
CA ARG A 166 6.55 13.05 8.79
C ARG A 166 6.11 12.69 10.21
N PRO A 167 6.88 13.05 11.26
CA PRO A 167 6.52 12.73 12.64
C PRO A 167 5.15 13.26 13.08
N ASP A 168 4.74 14.44 12.60
CA ASP A 168 3.43 15.04 12.91
C ASP A 168 2.24 14.36 12.23
N VAL A 169 2.51 13.57 11.18
CA VAL A 169 1.52 12.72 10.51
C VAL A 169 1.60 11.30 11.08
N ARG A 170 2.78 10.69 11.14
CA ARG A 170 2.97 9.34 11.68
C ARG A 170 2.53 9.21 13.13
N LYS A 171 2.82 10.21 13.98
CA LYS A 171 2.47 10.24 15.42
C LYS A 171 2.93 9.00 16.20
N GLY A 172 4.11 8.47 15.87
CA GLY A 172 4.63 7.26 16.52
C GLY A 172 3.87 5.97 16.16
N ARG A 173 3.01 5.99 15.13
CA ARG A 173 2.31 4.80 14.64
C ARG A 173 3.22 3.97 13.71
N HIS A 174 2.81 2.74 13.51
CA HIS A 174 3.50 1.72 12.73
C HIS A 174 2.67 1.29 11.52
N CYS A 175 3.35 0.81 10.50
CA CYS A 175 2.74 0.00 9.46
C CYS A 175 3.03 -1.48 9.70
N LEU A 176 2.09 -2.36 9.35
CA LEU A 176 2.42 -3.76 9.17
C LEU A 176 3.09 -3.95 7.81
N ARG A 177 4.12 -4.79 7.76
CA ARG A 177 4.82 -5.17 6.52
C ARG A 177 5.19 -6.65 6.55
N PRO A 178 5.16 -7.38 5.43
CA PRO A 178 5.61 -8.76 5.39
C PRO A 178 7.14 -8.88 5.36
N GLU A 179 7.68 -10.06 5.64
CA GLU A 179 9.10 -10.38 5.36
C GLU A 179 9.37 -10.43 3.86
N ILE A 180 8.62 -11.27 3.13
CA ILE A 180 8.67 -11.32 1.67
C ILE A 180 7.53 -10.46 1.11
N SER A 181 7.86 -9.52 0.21
CA SER A 181 6.90 -8.59 -0.36
C SER A 181 5.76 -9.31 -1.08
N ARG A 182 4.54 -8.78 -0.91
CA ARG A 182 3.32 -9.19 -1.61
C ARG A 182 3.05 -8.34 -2.85
N SER A 183 3.87 -7.33 -3.08
CA SER A 183 3.86 -6.49 -4.27
C SER A 183 5.27 -6.38 -4.85
N TYR A 184 5.36 -6.17 -6.16
CA TYR A 184 6.59 -5.95 -6.92
C TYR A 184 6.36 -4.82 -7.91
N THR A 185 7.23 -3.81 -7.97
CA THR A 185 7.18 -2.79 -9.03
C THR A 185 8.05 -3.23 -10.20
N PHE A 186 7.55 -3.06 -11.42
CA PHE A 186 8.29 -3.26 -12.67
C PHE A 186 8.53 -1.93 -13.42
N GLY A 187 8.29 -0.79 -12.77
CA GLY A 187 8.46 0.54 -13.34
C GLY A 187 9.93 0.96 -13.50
N GLU A 188 10.58 0.52 -14.57
CA GLU A 188 11.94 0.98 -14.92
C GLU A 188 11.95 2.47 -15.34
N GLU A 189 10.86 2.93 -15.97
CA GLU A 189 10.64 4.33 -16.36
C GLU A 189 9.51 4.96 -15.54
N GLY A 190 9.87 5.70 -14.49
CA GLY A 190 8.94 6.43 -13.62
C GLY A 190 9.32 7.90 -13.40
N GLN A 191 8.56 8.62 -12.58
CA GLN A 191 8.84 10.04 -12.26
C GLN A 191 10.25 10.25 -11.65
N SER A 192 10.79 9.22 -11.01
CA SER A 192 12.13 9.19 -10.41
C SER A 192 13.27 8.87 -11.38
N GLN A 193 13.01 8.77 -12.69
CA GLN A 193 14.03 8.52 -13.73
C GLN A 193 14.85 7.22 -13.52
N GLY A 194 14.26 6.20 -12.87
CA GLY A 194 14.84 4.85 -12.79
C GLY A 194 16.08 4.67 -11.90
N GLN A 195 16.64 5.74 -11.33
CA GLN A 195 17.88 5.66 -10.52
C GLN A 195 17.75 4.76 -9.29
N TYR A 196 16.60 4.77 -8.62
CA TYR A 196 16.33 3.90 -7.46
C TYR A 196 15.87 2.49 -7.87
N PHE A 197 15.32 2.33 -9.07
CA PHE A 197 14.77 1.06 -9.54
C PHE A 197 15.87 0.02 -9.79
N ALA A 198 16.88 0.39 -10.60
CA ALA A 198 17.97 -0.52 -10.97
C ALA A 198 18.86 -0.89 -9.77
N ALA A 199 19.07 0.04 -8.84
CA ALA A 199 19.94 -0.16 -7.68
C ALA A 199 19.27 -0.98 -6.56
N HIS A 200 17.97 -0.77 -6.31
CA HIS A 200 17.29 -1.30 -5.13
C HIS A 200 15.99 -2.05 -5.44
N LEU A 201 15.04 -1.44 -6.17
CA LEU A 201 13.68 -2.00 -6.28
C LEU A 201 13.63 -3.31 -7.11
N SER A 202 14.46 -3.43 -8.15
CA SER A 202 14.53 -4.63 -9.00
C SER A 202 14.97 -5.91 -8.28
N ARG A 203 15.55 -5.78 -7.08
CA ARG A 203 16.09 -6.90 -6.30
C ARG A 203 15.14 -7.39 -5.22
N ILE A 204 13.99 -6.74 -5.06
CA ILE A 204 12.98 -7.11 -4.07
C ILE A 204 12.28 -8.39 -4.53
N LYS A 205 12.20 -9.36 -3.63
CA LYS A 205 11.59 -10.67 -3.87
C LYS A 205 10.07 -10.56 -3.76
N LEU A 206 9.38 -10.88 -4.85
CA LEU A 206 7.93 -11.12 -4.82
C LEU A 206 7.65 -12.51 -4.25
N ASN A 207 6.73 -12.59 -3.29
CA ASN A 207 6.25 -13.86 -2.78
C ASN A 207 5.50 -14.65 -3.88
N THR A 208 5.84 -15.93 -4.05
CA THR A 208 5.18 -16.84 -4.99
C THR A 208 4.37 -17.93 -4.29
N GLU A 209 4.45 -18.01 -2.95
CA GLU A 209 3.78 -19.01 -2.14
C GLU A 209 2.37 -18.56 -1.72
N ARG A 210 1.43 -19.51 -1.61
CA ARG A 210 0.07 -19.23 -1.13
C ARG A 210 -0.02 -19.46 0.37
N ILE A 211 0.08 -18.38 1.14
CA ILE A 211 -0.12 -18.41 2.60
C ILE A 211 -1.57 -18.10 2.93
N ASP A 212 -2.22 -18.95 3.72
CA ASP A 212 -3.57 -18.69 4.22
C ASP A 212 -3.53 -17.97 5.57
N PHE A 213 -3.23 -16.68 5.52
CA PHE A 213 -3.28 -15.79 6.70
C PHE A 213 -4.66 -15.75 7.33
N VAL A 214 -5.75 -15.78 6.56
CA VAL A 214 -7.11 -15.74 7.13
C VAL A 214 -7.36 -16.95 8.02
N ALA A 215 -7.05 -18.16 7.54
CA ALA A 215 -7.23 -19.37 8.34
C ALA A 215 -6.27 -19.45 9.53
N ASN A 216 -5.06 -18.88 9.41
CA ASN A 216 -4.00 -19.01 10.41
C ASN A 216 -3.71 -17.72 11.20
N ALA A 217 -4.55 -16.68 11.08
CA ALA A 217 -4.31 -15.36 11.68
C ALA A 217 -4.00 -15.39 13.19
N PRO A 218 -4.67 -16.22 14.02
CA PRO A 218 -4.34 -16.31 15.44
C PRO A 218 -2.91 -16.76 15.73
N ARG A 219 -2.29 -17.53 14.82
CA ARG A 219 -0.89 -17.96 14.90
C ARG A 219 0.04 -16.96 14.22
N LEU A 220 -0.22 -16.64 12.94
CA LEU A 220 0.69 -15.87 12.09
C LEU A 220 0.80 -14.40 12.45
N LEU A 221 -0.26 -13.82 13.01
CA LEU A 221 -0.34 -12.39 13.28
C LEU A 221 -0.38 -12.09 14.78
N HIS A 222 -0.11 -13.08 15.64
CA HIS A 222 -0.20 -12.90 17.09
C HIS A 222 0.76 -11.83 17.60
N HIS A 223 2.03 -11.92 17.23
CA HIS A 223 3.09 -11.04 17.71
C HIS A 223 2.92 -9.60 17.21
N VAL A 224 2.34 -9.39 16.03
CA VAL A 224 2.13 -8.04 15.48
C VAL A 224 0.81 -7.38 15.90
N ARG A 225 -0.03 -8.09 16.68
CA ARG A 225 -1.39 -7.64 17.04
C ARG A 225 -1.41 -6.31 17.80
N ASN A 226 -0.39 -6.04 18.60
CA ASN A 226 -0.17 -4.75 19.25
C ASN A 226 1.33 -4.52 19.47
N GLU A 227 1.68 -3.33 19.93
CA GLU A 227 3.06 -2.90 20.19
C GLU A 227 3.75 -3.76 21.26
N GLU A 228 3.07 -4.06 22.38
CA GLU A 228 3.65 -4.81 23.50
C GLU A 228 4.03 -6.26 23.11
N LEU A 229 3.13 -6.97 22.41
CA LEU A 229 3.39 -8.32 21.93
C LEU A 229 4.56 -8.34 20.93
N PHE A 230 4.66 -7.30 20.11
CA PHE A 230 5.72 -7.21 19.11
C PHE A 230 7.07 -6.98 19.78
N ASP A 231 7.15 -6.05 20.73
CA ASP A 231 8.38 -5.75 21.47
C ASP A 231 8.88 -6.98 22.24
N GLN A 232 7.97 -7.69 22.93
CA GLN A 232 8.29 -8.93 23.62
C GLN A 232 8.80 -10.01 22.66
N TRP A 233 8.15 -10.15 21.50
CA TRP A 233 8.58 -11.09 20.46
C TRP A 233 9.99 -10.74 19.94
N VAL A 234 10.25 -9.48 19.60
CA VAL A 234 11.58 -9.02 19.13
C VAL A 234 12.66 -9.29 20.18
N ILE A 235 12.41 -8.95 21.44
CA ILE A 235 13.37 -9.22 22.53
C ILE A 235 13.69 -10.72 22.63
N ASN A 236 12.68 -11.57 22.49
CA ASN A 236 12.88 -13.02 22.52
C ASN A 236 13.68 -13.51 21.32
N GLN A 237 13.39 -13.04 20.10
CA GLN A 237 14.17 -13.39 18.89
C GLN A 237 15.64 -12.97 19.02
N VAL A 238 15.89 -11.77 19.54
CA VAL A 238 17.26 -11.28 19.75
C VAL A 238 17.96 -12.17 20.77
N ARG A 239 17.35 -12.44 21.93
CA ARG A 239 17.95 -13.28 22.97
C ARG A 239 18.31 -14.68 22.47
N THR A 240 17.48 -15.30 21.63
CA THR A 240 17.76 -16.63 21.07
C THR A 240 18.91 -16.66 20.07
N LEU A 241 19.31 -15.51 19.50
CA LEU A 241 20.47 -15.41 18.61
C LEU A 241 21.80 -15.22 19.36
N TRP A 242 21.74 -14.87 20.66
CA TRP A 242 22.93 -14.65 21.51
C TRP A 242 23.24 -15.82 22.44
N VAL A 243 22.56 -16.96 22.28
CA VAL A 243 22.80 -18.22 23.01
C VAL A 243 23.16 -19.30 22.00
#